data_AF-A0A834YKF2-F1
#
_entry.id   AF-A0A834YKF2-F1
#
_cell.length_a   1.000
_cell.length_b   1.000
_cell.length_c   1.000
_cell.angle_alpha   90.00
_cell.angle_beta   90.00
_cell.angle_gamma   90.00
#
_symmetry.space_group_name_H-M   'P 1'
#
loop_
_entity.id
_entity.type
_entity.pdbx_description
1 polymer ?
#
loop_
_entity_poly.entity_id
_entity_poly.type
_entity_poly.pdbx_seq_one_letter_code
_entity_poly.pdbx_strand_id
1 'polypeptide(L)'
;MAAVEFLPREFGYVVLVLVLYSFLNFWMTFQVGKARKKYKVFYPTLYALESENKDAKLFNCVQRGHQNSLEMMPMFFAMLVLGGLHRPLIAAGLGTVYTVARYFYFTGYATGDPQNRLKIGYFSFEIQFLGDHGAYDLHYFVWNQSYPWMIFVIKIIEAAKMAAVEFLPREFGYVVLVLVLYSFLNFWMTFQVGKARKKYKVFYPTLYALESENKDAKLFNCVQRGHQNSLEMMPMFFAMLVLGGLHRPLIAAGLGTVYTVARYFYFTGYATGDPQNRLKIGRFSFLAIMGLMICTTSFGINLILG
;
A
#
# COMPACT_ATOMS: atom_id res chain seq x y z
N MET A 1 -27.14 16.09 -5.91
CA MET A 1 -27.28 15.05 -4.85
C MET A 1 -27.30 13.61 -5.40
N ALA A 2 -27.06 13.36 -6.69
CA ALA A 2 -27.24 12.03 -7.29
C ALA A 2 -26.10 11.00 -7.03
N ALA A 3 -24.89 11.41 -6.64
CA ALA A 3 -23.78 10.45 -6.44
C ALA A 3 -23.92 9.60 -5.16
N VAL A 4 -24.72 10.05 -4.18
CA VAL A 4 -24.87 9.38 -2.87
C VAL A 4 -25.86 8.21 -2.93
N GLU A 5 -26.75 8.17 -3.93
CA GLU A 5 -27.74 7.09 -4.08
C GLU A 5 -27.15 5.78 -4.63
N PHE A 6 -25.94 5.80 -5.21
CA PHE A 6 -25.34 4.63 -5.87
C PHE A 6 -24.46 3.75 -4.98
N LEU A 7 -24.01 4.25 -3.82
CA LEU A 7 -23.17 3.49 -2.90
C LEU A 7 -24.01 2.91 -1.76
N PRO A 8 -23.72 1.69 -1.27
CA PRO A 8 -24.39 1.14 -0.10
C PRO A 8 -24.25 2.11 1.07
N ARG A 9 -25.29 2.27 1.89
CA ARG A 9 -25.26 3.16 3.05
C ARG A 9 -24.08 2.84 3.98
N GLU A 10 -23.74 1.56 4.07
CA GLU A 10 -22.63 1.01 4.85
C GLU A 10 -21.25 1.42 4.31
N PHE A 11 -21.15 1.86 3.05
CA PHE A 11 -19.90 2.38 2.50
C PHE A 11 -19.42 3.63 3.26
N GLY A 12 -20.30 4.33 3.97
CA GLY A 12 -19.93 5.39 4.90
C GLY A 12 -18.89 4.93 5.95
N TYR A 13 -18.95 3.67 6.40
CA TYR A 13 -17.94 3.11 7.32
C TYR A 13 -16.55 3.01 6.69
N VAL A 14 -16.48 2.68 5.39
CA VAL A 14 -15.22 2.65 4.64
C VAL A 14 -14.58 4.04 4.61
N VAL A 15 -15.39 5.07 4.35
CA VAL A 15 -14.94 6.47 4.37
C VAL A 15 -14.45 6.88 5.75
N LEU A 16 -15.16 6.52 6.82
CA LEU A 16 -14.74 6.80 8.19
C LEU A 16 -13.37 6.19 8.51
N VAL A 17 -13.09 4.97 8.04
CA VAL A 17 -11.78 4.32 8.23
C VAL A 17 -10.67 5.03 7.44
N LEU A 18 -10.93 5.49 6.22
CA LEU A 18 -9.96 6.31 5.46
C LEU A 18 -9.60 7.60 6.20
N VAL A 19 -10.62 8.27 6.76
CA VAL A 19 -10.45 9.50 7.54
C VAL A 19 -9.67 9.21 8.83
N LEU A 20 -10.02 8.13 9.54
CA LEU A 20 -9.30 7.68 10.73
C LEU A 20 -7.82 7.42 10.45
N TYR A 21 -7.50 6.71 9.37
CA TYR A 21 -6.11 6.46 8.96
C TYR A 21 -5.36 7.76 8.60
N SER A 22 -6.05 8.71 7.98
CA SER A 22 -5.48 10.03 7.67
C SER A 22 -5.15 10.82 8.95
N PHE A 23 -6.05 10.83 9.94
CA PHE A 23 -5.77 11.41 11.26
C PHE A 23 -4.60 10.72 11.96
N LEU A 24 -4.49 9.40 11.86
CA LEU A 24 -3.35 8.65 12.39
C LEU A 24 -2.02 9.10 11.75
N ASN A 25 -1.97 9.28 10.43
CA ASN A 25 -0.75 9.79 9.76
C ASN A 25 -0.43 11.23 10.14
N PHE A 26 -1.46 12.07 10.30
CA PHE A 26 -1.29 13.44 10.77
C PHE A 26 -0.71 13.47 12.20
N TRP A 27 -1.20 12.60 13.08
CA TRP A 27 -0.63 12.41 14.41
C TRP A 27 0.83 11.92 14.36
N MET A 28 1.17 10.92 13.54
CA MET A 28 2.55 10.47 13.35
C MET A 28 3.48 11.60 12.84
N THR A 29 2.97 12.47 11.98
CA THR A 29 3.70 13.67 11.51
C THR A 29 4.05 14.61 12.66
N PHE A 30 3.12 14.87 13.59
CA PHE A 30 3.42 15.65 14.78
C PHE A 30 4.45 14.97 15.69
N GLN A 31 4.41 13.65 15.82
CA GLN A 31 5.40 12.91 16.61
C GLN A 31 6.81 13.04 16.01
N VAL A 32 6.93 12.98 14.68
CA VAL A 32 8.18 13.31 13.98
C VAL A 32 8.61 14.74 14.27
N GLY A 33 7.70 15.72 14.19
CA GLY A 33 7.99 17.12 14.51
C GLY A 33 8.49 17.34 15.95
N LYS A 34 7.88 16.67 16.93
CA LYS A 34 8.33 16.66 18.33
C LYS A 34 9.71 16.00 18.46
N ALA A 35 9.94 14.88 17.78
CA ALA A 35 11.23 14.19 17.80
C ALA A 35 12.35 15.04 17.17
N ARG A 36 12.07 15.78 16.08
CA ARG A 36 13.03 16.72 15.48
C ARG A 36 13.49 17.78 16.46
N LYS A 37 12.55 18.39 17.19
CA LYS A 37 12.86 19.39 18.24
C LYS A 37 13.64 18.75 19.39
N LYS A 38 13.20 17.58 19.88
CA LYS A 38 13.82 16.87 21.00
C LYS A 38 15.27 16.45 20.73
N TYR A 39 15.53 15.89 19.54
CA TYR A 39 16.83 15.35 19.16
C TYR A 39 17.67 16.32 18.30
N LYS A 40 17.23 17.58 18.17
CA LYS A 40 17.93 18.66 17.44
C LYS A 40 18.26 18.30 15.98
N VAL A 41 17.35 17.61 15.29
CA VAL A 41 17.50 17.26 13.87
C VAL A 41 16.77 18.30 13.03
N PHE A 42 17.51 19.30 12.56
CA PHE A 42 16.97 20.39 11.76
C PHE A 42 16.73 19.96 10.30
N TYR A 43 15.79 20.63 9.65
CA TYR A 43 15.63 20.52 8.21
C TYR A 43 16.87 21.09 7.51
N PRO A 44 17.29 20.56 6.35
CA PRO A 44 16.58 19.59 5.49
C PRO A 44 16.87 18.10 5.80
N THR A 45 17.57 17.78 6.89
CA THR A 45 18.01 16.40 7.19
C THR A 45 16.83 15.46 7.41
N LEU A 46 16.70 14.43 6.57
CA LEU A 46 15.62 13.43 6.66
C LEU A 46 15.90 12.36 7.72
N TYR A 47 17.11 11.79 7.70
CA TYR A 47 17.63 10.83 8.67
C TYR A 47 18.92 11.40 9.27
N ALA A 48 19.06 11.31 10.59
CA ALA A 48 20.26 11.75 11.28
C ALA A 48 21.38 10.71 11.14
N LEU A 49 22.61 11.18 10.97
CA LEU A 49 23.79 10.33 10.93
C LEU A 49 24.22 9.96 12.36
N GLU A 50 24.51 8.69 12.60
CA GLU A 50 24.93 8.22 13.93
C GLU A 50 26.29 8.80 14.35
N SER A 51 27.14 9.17 13.39
CA SER A 51 28.41 9.86 13.63
C SER A 51 28.26 11.30 14.11
N GLU A 52 27.15 11.96 13.78
CA GLU A 52 26.92 13.38 14.07
C GLU A 52 26.02 13.59 15.29
N ASN A 53 25.18 12.60 15.62
CA ASN A 53 24.21 12.72 16.71
C ASN A 53 24.04 11.39 17.44
N LYS A 54 24.37 11.39 18.74
CA LYS A 54 24.21 10.23 19.63
C LYS A 54 22.75 9.73 19.73
N ASP A 55 21.78 10.61 19.54
CA ASP A 55 20.35 10.31 19.57
C ASP A 55 19.78 10.04 18.16
N ALA A 56 20.64 9.95 17.13
CA ALA A 56 20.23 9.72 15.74
C ALA A 56 19.34 8.49 15.60
N LYS A 57 19.70 7.38 16.26
CA LYS A 57 18.91 6.14 16.22
C LYS A 57 17.49 6.33 16.76
N LEU A 58 17.31 7.09 17.84
CA LEU A 58 16.01 7.38 18.43
C LEU A 58 15.14 8.20 17.45
N PHE A 59 15.71 9.25 16.87
CA PHE A 59 15.03 10.05 15.86
C PHE A 59 14.67 9.23 14.60
N ASN A 60 15.65 8.51 14.06
CA ASN A 60 15.51 7.69 12.85
C ASN A 60 14.44 6.62 13.03
N CYS A 61 14.26 6.10 14.25
CA CYS A 61 13.19 5.18 14.55
C CYS A 61 11.80 5.81 14.40
N VAL A 62 11.56 6.97 15.01
CA VAL A 62 10.29 7.70 14.87
C VAL A 62 10.03 8.04 13.39
N GLN A 63 11.04 8.56 12.70
CA GLN A 63 10.98 8.90 11.28
C GLN A 63 10.63 7.67 10.41
N ARG A 64 11.32 6.54 10.63
CA ARG A 64 11.11 5.31 9.85
C ARG A 64 9.74 4.69 10.10
N GLY A 65 9.26 4.73 11.35
CA GLY A 65 7.91 4.28 11.70
C GLY A 65 6.84 4.99 10.89
N HIS A 66 6.90 6.32 10.81
CA HIS A 66 5.97 7.13 10.02
C HIS A 66 6.13 6.87 8.52
N GLN A 67 7.36 6.89 7.99
CA GLN A 67 7.61 6.65 6.57
C GLN A 67 7.06 5.28 6.12
N ASN A 68 7.18 4.25 6.95
CA ASN A 68 6.61 2.94 6.62
C ASN A 68 5.08 2.95 6.54
N SER A 69 4.38 3.80 7.30
CA SER A 69 2.92 3.96 7.19
C SER A 69 2.54 4.65 5.88
N LEU A 70 3.34 5.64 5.46
CA LEU A 70 3.16 6.31 4.17
C LEU A 70 3.42 5.38 2.99
N GLU A 71 4.42 4.50 3.08
CA GLU A 71 4.74 3.51 2.04
C GLU A 71 3.58 2.53 1.78
N MET A 72 2.83 2.15 2.82
CA MET A 72 1.70 1.21 2.70
C MET A 72 0.37 1.88 2.39
N MET A 73 0.25 3.19 2.64
CA MET A 73 -1.00 3.95 2.56
C MET A 73 -1.72 3.82 1.20
N PRO A 74 -1.06 3.99 0.03
CA PRO A 74 -1.77 3.94 -1.24
C PRO A 74 -2.39 2.57 -1.53
N MET A 75 -1.69 1.51 -1.16
CA MET A 75 -2.17 0.13 -1.30
C MET A 75 -3.31 -0.16 -0.34
N PHE A 76 -3.17 0.24 0.93
CA PHE A 76 -4.23 0.12 1.91
C PHE A 76 -5.51 0.84 1.44
N PHE A 77 -5.40 2.08 0.98
CA PHE A 77 -6.54 2.88 0.53
C PHE A 77 -7.22 2.28 -0.70
N ALA A 78 -6.44 1.90 -1.72
CA ALA A 78 -7.01 1.33 -2.93
C ALA A 78 -7.74 0.00 -2.66
N MET A 79 -7.13 -0.88 -1.86
CA MET A 79 -7.75 -2.17 -1.50
C MET A 79 -8.99 -1.98 -0.63
N LEU A 80 -8.94 -1.06 0.34
CA LEU A 80 -10.05 -0.77 1.23
C LEU A 80 -11.26 -0.20 0.47
N VAL A 81 -11.02 0.75 -0.44
CA VAL A 81 -12.07 1.34 -1.29
C VAL A 81 -12.67 0.28 -2.21
N LEU A 82 -11.84 -0.42 -2.99
CA LEU A 82 -12.33 -1.38 -3.99
C LEU A 82 -12.99 -2.61 -3.34
N GLY A 83 -12.43 -3.15 -2.25
CA GLY A 83 -13.07 -4.22 -1.49
C GLY A 83 -14.35 -3.77 -0.79
N GLY A 84 -14.38 -2.51 -0.35
CA GLY A 84 -15.54 -1.88 0.27
C GLY A 84 -16.72 -1.71 -0.68
N LEU A 85 -16.50 -1.61 -1.99
CA LEU A 85 -17.59 -1.50 -2.98
C LEU A 85 -18.48 -2.76 -2.98
N HIS A 86 -17.89 -3.94 -2.73
CA HIS A 86 -18.63 -5.21 -2.66
C HIS A 86 -19.00 -5.61 -1.22
N ARG A 87 -18.10 -5.41 -0.24
CA ARG A 87 -18.28 -5.83 1.15
C ARG A 87 -17.89 -4.72 2.14
N PRO A 88 -18.67 -3.63 2.24
CA PRO A 88 -18.30 -2.43 3.00
C PRO A 88 -18.05 -2.69 4.49
N LEU A 89 -18.90 -3.48 5.16
CA LEU A 89 -18.74 -3.77 6.58
C LEU A 89 -17.49 -4.61 6.89
N ILE A 90 -17.19 -5.60 6.05
CA ILE A 90 -15.98 -6.45 6.22
C ILE A 90 -14.73 -5.60 5.96
N ALA A 91 -14.74 -4.82 4.87
CA ALA A 91 -13.65 -3.93 4.53
C ALA A 91 -13.38 -2.91 5.64
N ALA A 92 -14.42 -2.26 6.17
CA ALA A 92 -14.30 -1.31 7.27
C ALA A 92 -13.81 -1.97 8.56
N GLY A 93 -14.29 -3.16 8.90
CA GLY A 93 -13.81 -3.94 10.05
C GLY A 93 -12.31 -4.24 9.97
N LEU A 94 -11.87 -4.84 8.86
CA LEU A 94 -10.45 -5.14 8.62
C LEU A 94 -9.60 -3.86 8.55
N GLY A 95 -10.11 -2.81 7.93
CA GLY A 95 -9.42 -1.52 7.84
C GLY A 95 -9.25 -0.83 9.20
N THR A 96 -10.23 -0.97 10.09
CA THR A 96 -10.14 -0.48 11.48
C THR A 96 -9.04 -1.25 12.23
N VAL A 97 -9.06 -2.58 12.13
CA VAL A 97 -8.03 -3.45 12.73
C VAL A 97 -6.64 -3.07 12.21
N TYR A 98 -6.48 -2.90 10.90
CA TYR A 98 -5.23 -2.47 10.29
C TYR A 98 -4.78 -1.10 10.85
N THR A 99 -5.68 -0.13 10.95
CA THR A 99 -5.38 1.22 11.45
C THR A 99 -4.90 1.20 12.90
N VAL A 100 -5.58 0.43 13.76
CA VAL A 100 -5.17 0.22 15.17
C VAL A 100 -3.83 -0.51 15.25
N ALA A 101 -3.61 -1.54 14.43
CA ALA A 101 -2.32 -2.23 14.36
C ALA A 101 -1.19 -1.28 13.93
N ARG A 102 -1.45 -0.35 13.01
CA ARG A 102 -0.47 0.67 12.57
C ARG A 102 -0.14 1.67 13.68
N TYR A 103 -1.09 2.02 14.55
CA TYR A 103 -0.81 2.82 15.74
C TYR A 103 0.20 2.11 16.64
N PHE A 104 -0.05 0.85 17.01
CA PHE A 104 0.85 0.06 17.87
C PHE A 104 2.20 -0.22 17.24
N TYR A 105 2.21 -0.50 15.92
CA TYR A 105 3.45 -0.66 15.16
C TYR A 105 4.33 0.59 15.27
N PHE A 106 3.75 1.78 15.07
CA PHE A 106 4.47 3.04 15.17
C PHE A 106 4.95 3.32 16.58
N THR A 107 4.10 3.17 17.60
CA THR A 107 4.49 3.42 19.01
C THR A 107 5.61 2.47 19.44
N GLY A 108 5.56 1.20 19.04
CA GLY A 108 6.62 0.24 19.26
C GLY A 108 7.92 0.66 18.58
N TYR A 109 7.86 1.08 17.31
CA TYR A 109 9.04 1.58 16.59
C TYR A 109 9.61 2.85 17.24
N ALA A 110 8.77 3.76 17.71
CA ALA A 110 9.15 5.03 18.32
C ALA A 110 9.88 4.90 19.66
N THR A 111 9.94 3.70 20.26
CA THR A 111 10.72 3.43 21.47
C THR A 111 12.23 3.51 21.25
N GLY A 112 12.70 3.48 19.99
CA GLY A 112 14.13 3.46 19.66
C GLY A 112 14.71 2.07 19.40
N ASP A 113 13.94 1.02 19.73
CA ASP A 113 14.25 -0.35 19.35
C ASP A 113 13.28 -0.82 18.24
N PRO A 114 13.76 -0.99 16.99
CA PRO A 114 12.95 -1.48 15.89
C PRO A 114 12.30 -2.84 16.13
N GLN A 115 12.77 -3.67 17.07
CA GLN A 115 12.16 -4.97 17.37
C GLN A 115 10.81 -4.80 18.10
N ASN A 116 10.64 -3.71 18.87
CA ASN A 116 9.42 -3.44 19.62
C ASN A 116 8.20 -3.15 18.72
N ARG A 117 8.42 -2.85 17.43
CA ARG A 117 7.34 -2.69 16.43
C ARG A 117 6.46 -3.92 16.30
N LEU A 118 7.02 -5.10 16.59
CA LEU A 118 6.28 -6.36 16.58
C LEU A 118 5.71 -6.65 17.97
N LYS A 119 6.44 -6.38 19.06
CA LYS A 119 5.99 -6.75 20.42
C LYS A 119 4.64 -6.19 20.83
N ILE A 120 4.34 -4.93 20.48
CA ILE A 120 3.08 -4.27 20.86
C ILE A 120 1.98 -4.54 19.82
N GLY A 121 2.33 -4.74 18.55
CA GLY A 121 1.41 -5.20 17.49
C GLY A 121 1.08 -6.69 17.57
N TYR A 122 1.84 -7.47 18.36
CA TYR A 122 1.61 -8.87 18.73
C TYR A 122 0.73 -9.00 19.98
N PHE A 123 -0.15 -8.03 20.26
CA PHE A 123 -1.35 -8.33 21.03
C PHE A 123 -2.28 -9.16 20.12
N SER A 124 -1.96 -10.44 20.00
CA SER A 124 -2.87 -11.55 19.72
C SER A 124 -4.00 -11.29 18.73
N PHE A 125 -3.69 -10.81 17.54
CA PHE A 125 -4.29 -11.39 16.34
C PHE A 125 -3.30 -12.42 15.83
N GLU A 126 -3.12 -13.48 16.61
CA GLU A 126 -2.69 -14.73 16.01
C GLU A 126 -3.60 -14.97 14.81
N ILE A 127 -2.95 -15.25 13.69
CA ILE A 127 -3.14 -16.37 12.77
C ILE A 127 -3.99 -17.52 13.39
N GLN A 128 -5.18 -17.20 13.83
CA GLN A 128 -6.26 -18.12 14.20
C GLN A 128 -7.44 -17.87 13.25
N PHE A 129 -7.48 -16.70 12.60
CA PHE A 129 -8.23 -16.49 11.35
C PHE A 129 -7.49 -16.99 10.09
N LEU A 130 -6.22 -17.37 10.17
CA LEU A 130 -5.42 -17.87 9.03
C LEU A 130 -4.45 -19.01 9.41
N GLY A 131 -4.76 -19.81 10.43
CA GLY A 131 -4.22 -21.17 10.50
C GLY A 131 -4.84 -22.03 9.39
N ASP A 132 -4.40 -23.27 9.17
CA ASP A 132 -5.00 -24.16 8.15
C ASP A 132 -6.53 -24.25 8.29
N HIS A 133 -7.06 -24.14 9.52
CA HIS A 133 -8.49 -23.99 9.78
C HIS A 133 -9.07 -22.61 9.47
N GLY A 134 -8.35 -21.51 9.72
CA GLY A 134 -8.81 -20.16 9.43
C GLY A 134 -8.80 -19.80 7.93
N ALA A 135 -7.86 -20.33 7.16
CA ALA A 135 -7.90 -20.26 5.70
C ALA A 135 -9.04 -21.12 5.14
N TYR A 136 -9.28 -22.29 5.73
CA TYR A 136 -10.42 -23.15 5.41
C TYR A 136 -11.76 -22.51 5.80
N ASP A 137 -11.85 -21.84 6.95
CA ASP A 137 -13.02 -21.14 7.47
C ASP A 137 -13.27 -19.82 6.75
N LEU A 138 -12.23 -19.09 6.34
CA LEU A 138 -12.37 -17.92 5.46
C LEU A 138 -12.79 -18.37 4.06
N HIS A 139 -12.26 -19.48 3.55
CA HIS A 139 -12.75 -20.10 2.32
C HIS A 139 -14.20 -20.58 2.48
N TYR A 140 -14.59 -21.21 3.59
CA TYR A 140 -15.96 -21.66 3.86
C TYR A 140 -16.93 -20.49 4.08
N PHE A 141 -16.51 -19.43 4.77
CA PHE A 141 -17.28 -18.22 5.01
C PHE A 141 -17.44 -17.37 3.74
N VAL A 142 -16.43 -17.35 2.87
CA VAL A 142 -16.47 -16.63 1.60
C VAL A 142 -17.20 -17.43 0.51
N TRP A 143 -17.08 -18.76 0.50
CA TRP A 143 -17.51 -19.60 -0.63
C TRP A 143 -18.64 -20.59 -0.33
N ASN A 144 -18.96 -20.93 0.92
CA ASN A 144 -20.01 -21.92 1.23
C ASN A 144 -21.20 -21.32 2.00
N GLN A 145 -22.25 -20.95 1.25
CA GLN A 145 -23.51 -20.42 1.75
C GLN A 145 -24.55 -21.53 1.99
N SER A 146 -24.49 -22.20 3.15
CA SER A 146 -25.42 -23.30 3.47
C SER A 146 -26.03 -23.16 4.88
N TYR A 147 -26.89 -22.15 5.09
CA TYR A 147 -27.80 -22.08 6.25
C TYR A 147 -29.19 -21.56 5.81
N PRO A 148 -30.26 -22.38 5.81
CA PRO A 148 -31.54 -22.04 5.16
C PRO A 148 -32.25 -20.77 5.65
N TRP A 149 -32.13 -20.41 6.94
CA TRP A 149 -32.74 -19.20 7.50
C TRP A 149 -31.87 -17.94 7.36
N MET A 150 -30.54 -18.12 7.33
CA MET A 150 -29.60 -17.05 6.97
C MET A 150 -29.63 -16.77 5.47
N ILE A 151 -29.93 -17.73 4.60
CA ILE A 151 -30.09 -17.52 3.16
C ILE A 151 -31.23 -16.54 2.85
N PHE A 152 -32.30 -16.49 3.65
CA PHE A 152 -33.40 -15.54 3.44
C PHE A 152 -33.02 -14.11 3.82
N VAL A 153 -32.31 -13.93 4.95
CA VAL A 153 -31.78 -12.62 5.39
C VAL A 153 -30.61 -12.18 4.50
N ILE A 154 -29.75 -13.11 4.09
CA ILE A 154 -28.66 -12.86 3.14
C ILE A 154 -29.22 -12.55 1.76
N LYS A 155 -30.32 -13.15 1.28
CA LYS A 155 -30.95 -12.80 0.00
C LYS A 155 -31.56 -11.40 0.00
N ILE A 156 -32.14 -10.96 1.13
CA ILE A 156 -32.63 -9.57 1.27
C ILE A 156 -31.44 -8.59 1.35
N ILE A 157 -30.37 -8.95 2.05
CA ILE A 157 -29.13 -8.17 2.10
C ILE A 157 -28.38 -8.23 0.75
N GLU A 158 -28.44 -9.32 -0.01
CA GLU A 158 -27.85 -9.52 -1.35
C GLU A 158 -28.62 -8.74 -2.40
N ALA A 159 -29.94 -8.71 -2.34
CA ALA A 159 -30.79 -7.87 -3.18
C ALA A 159 -30.53 -6.36 -2.96
N ALA A 160 -30.12 -5.96 -1.76
CA ALA A 160 -29.66 -4.59 -1.48
C ALA A 160 -28.16 -4.36 -1.79
N LYS A 161 -27.34 -5.42 -1.93
CA LYS A 161 -25.88 -5.36 -2.14
C LYS A 161 -25.46 -5.22 -3.61
N MET A 162 -26.35 -5.47 -4.57
CA MET A 162 -25.98 -5.51 -5.99
C MET A 162 -25.82 -4.13 -6.62
N ALA A 163 -26.38 -3.07 -6.03
CA ALA A 163 -26.45 -1.77 -6.66
C ALA A 163 -25.08 -1.19 -7.07
N ALA A 164 -24.07 -1.14 -6.20
CA ALA A 164 -22.79 -0.50 -6.55
C ALA A 164 -21.90 -1.29 -7.54
N VAL A 165 -22.02 -2.62 -7.56
CA VAL A 165 -21.26 -3.47 -8.49
C VAL A 165 -21.94 -3.50 -9.87
N GLU A 166 -23.26 -3.30 -9.93
CA GLU A 166 -24.02 -3.21 -11.18
C GLU A 166 -23.66 -1.97 -12.03
N PHE A 167 -23.11 -0.91 -11.44
CA PHE A 167 -22.70 0.30 -12.18
C PHE A 167 -21.32 0.22 -12.82
N LEU A 168 -20.47 -0.73 -12.41
CA LEU A 168 -19.16 -0.89 -13.01
C LEU A 168 -19.24 -1.88 -14.18
N PRO A 169 -18.61 -1.57 -15.33
CA PRO A 169 -18.55 -2.52 -16.43
C PRO A 169 -17.85 -3.81 -15.96
N ARG A 170 -18.30 -4.97 -16.44
CA ARG A 170 -17.76 -6.28 -16.03
C ARG A 170 -16.24 -6.34 -16.20
N GLU A 171 -15.73 -5.68 -17.22
CA GLU A 171 -14.32 -5.57 -17.59
C GLU A 171 -13.50 -4.78 -16.55
N PHE A 172 -14.15 -3.97 -15.71
CA PHE A 172 -13.47 -3.28 -14.60
C PHE A 172 -12.84 -4.27 -13.61
N GLY A 173 -13.34 -5.51 -13.55
CA GLY A 173 -12.69 -6.60 -12.81
C GLY A 173 -11.22 -6.79 -13.20
N TYR A 174 -10.86 -6.60 -14.47
CA TYR A 174 -9.46 -6.67 -14.91
C TYR A 174 -8.59 -5.56 -14.31
N VAL A 175 -9.15 -4.35 -14.15
CA VAL A 175 -8.46 -3.21 -13.52
C VAL A 175 -8.13 -3.55 -12.07
N VAL A 176 -9.09 -4.11 -11.34
CA VAL A 176 -8.90 -4.57 -9.95
C VAL A 176 -7.85 -5.67 -9.87
N LEU A 177 -7.90 -6.68 -10.77
CA LEU A 177 -6.90 -7.76 -10.81
C LEU A 177 -5.49 -7.25 -11.08
N VAL A 178 -5.32 -6.25 -11.95
CA VAL A 178 -4.02 -5.63 -12.22
C VAL A 178 -3.51 -4.85 -11.02
N LEU A 179 -4.38 -4.16 -10.28
CA LEU A 179 -4.02 -3.49 -9.03
C LEU A 179 -3.53 -4.50 -7.97
N VAL A 180 -4.22 -5.63 -7.84
CA VAL A 180 -3.82 -6.74 -6.96
C VAL A 180 -2.47 -7.33 -7.40
N LEU A 181 -2.28 -7.55 -8.70
CA LEU A 181 -1.02 -8.04 -9.28
C LEU A 181 0.15 -7.11 -8.94
N TYR A 182 -0.03 -5.80 -9.08
CA TYR A 182 0.98 -4.81 -8.70
C TYR A 182 1.27 -4.81 -7.19
N SER A 183 0.24 -5.06 -6.37
CA SER A 183 0.39 -5.18 -4.93
C SER A 183 1.27 -6.38 -4.55
N PHE A 184 1.05 -7.54 -5.17
CA PHE A 184 1.92 -8.71 -5.02
C PHE A 184 3.36 -8.43 -5.48
N LEU A 185 3.55 -7.70 -6.58
CA LEU A 185 4.88 -7.29 -7.02
C LEU A 185 5.60 -6.42 -5.96
N ASN A 186 4.90 -5.49 -5.31
CA ASN A 186 5.50 -4.68 -4.23
C ASN A 186 5.85 -5.52 -3.00
N PHE A 187 5.01 -6.50 -2.62
CA PHE A 187 5.35 -7.45 -1.56
C PHE A 187 6.60 -8.25 -1.91
N TRP A 188 6.72 -8.71 -3.16
CA TRP A 188 7.92 -9.38 -3.64
C TRP A 188 9.15 -8.47 -3.56
N MET A 189 9.07 -7.21 -4.01
CA MET A 189 10.18 -6.24 -3.87
C MET A 189 10.56 -6.00 -2.41
N THR A 190 9.58 -5.92 -1.50
CA THR A 190 9.81 -5.82 -0.05
C THR A 190 10.59 -7.02 0.48
N PHE A 191 10.23 -8.23 0.07
CA PHE A 191 10.95 -9.44 0.45
C PHE A 191 12.39 -9.46 -0.08
N GLN A 192 12.61 -9.00 -1.31
CA GLN A 192 13.95 -8.86 -1.89
C GLN A 192 14.81 -7.84 -1.13
N VAL A 193 14.24 -6.71 -0.71
CA VAL A 193 14.90 -5.77 0.21
C VAL A 193 15.21 -6.45 1.54
N GLY A 194 14.29 -7.23 2.11
CA GLY A 194 14.52 -7.98 3.35
C GLY A 194 15.67 -8.98 3.24
N LYS A 195 15.77 -9.71 2.12
CA LYS A 195 16.91 -10.57 1.80
C LYS A 195 18.21 -9.78 1.67
N ALA A 196 18.19 -8.64 0.97
CA ALA A 196 19.34 -7.77 0.82
C ALA A 196 19.83 -7.21 2.17
N ARG A 197 18.92 -6.81 3.06
CA ARG A 197 19.26 -6.37 4.42
C ARG A 197 20.03 -7.43 5.20
N LYS A 198 19.57 -8.69 5.14
CA LYS A 198 20.26 -9.81 5.79
C LYS A 198 21.62 -10.08 5.14
N LYS A 199 21.68 -10.08 3.80
CA LYS A 199 22.90 -10.36 3.03
C LYS A 199 23.99 -9.32 3.28
N TYR A 200 23.63 -8.04 3.24
CA TYR A 200 24.57 -6.91 3.35
C TYR A 200 24.66 -6.34 4.78
N LYS A 201 24.04 -7.02 5.76
CA LYS A 201 24.05 -6.66 7.20
C LYS A 201 23.59 -5.22 7.48
N VAL A 202 22.57 -4.74 6.77
CA VAL A 202 21.99 -3.41 6.96
C VAL A 202 20.76 -3.50 7.87
N PHE A 203 20.96 -3.23 9.16
CA PHE A 203 19.93 -3.35 10.18
C PHE A 203 18.98 -2.15 10.21
N TYR A 204 17.79 -2.36 10.76
CA TYR A 204 16.85 -1.27 11.05
C TYR A 204 17.41 -0.40 12.19
N PRO A 205 17.15 0.93 12.22
CA PRO A 205 16.25 1.68 11.35
C PRO A 205 16.86 2.20 10.04
N THR A 206 18.14 1.91 9.77
CA THR A 206 18.90 2.46 8.65
C THR A 206 18.22 2.19 7.29
N LEU A 207 17.92 3.25 6.55
CA LEU A 207 17.23 3.15 5.27
C LEU A 207 18.21 2.84 4.13
N TYR A 208 19.29 3.63 4.03
CA TYR A 208 20.38 3.49 3.07
C TYR A 208 21.69 3.26 3.82
N ALA A 209 22.52 2.36 3.30
CA ALA A 209 23.86 2.12 3.84
C ALA A 209 24.82 3.24 3.41
N LEU A 210 25.71 3.64 4.31
CA LEU A 210 26.79 4.58 4.01
C LEU A 210 27.92 3.84 3.29
N GLU A 211 28.41 4.42 2.19
CA GLU A 211 29.51 3.82 1.42
C GLU A 211 30.83 3.79 2.19
N SER A 212 31.02 4.72 3.14
CA SER A 212 32.16 4.73 4.06
C SER A 212 32.15 3.57 5.04
N GLU A 213 30.98 3.03 5.39
CA GLU A 213 30.82 2.01 6.43
C GLU A 213 30.64 0.60 5.85
N ASN A 214 30.17 0.49 4.61
CA ASN A 214 29.86 -0.79 3.98
C ASN A 214 30.32 -0.83 2.52
N LYS A 215 31.25 -1.75 2.22
CA LYS A 215 31.78 -1.97 0.86
C LYS A 215 30.68 -2.36 -0.15
N ASP A 216 29.62 -3.02 0.33
CA ASP A 216 28.48 -3.44 -0.48
C ASP A 216 27.31 -2.43 -0.41
N ALA A 217 27.52 -1.23 0.15
CA ALA A 217 26.48 -0.21 0.31
C ALA A 217 25.77 0.08 -1.01
N LYS A 218 26.52 0.22 -2.11
CA LYS A 218 25.95 0.48 -3.44
C LYS A 218 24.97 -0.60 -3.88
N LEU A 219 25.29 -1.88 -3.69
CA LEU A 219 24.43 -3.01 -4.06
C LEU A 219 23.13 -2.98 -3.26
N PHE A 220 23.24 -2.81 -1.93
CA PHE A 220 22.06 -2.69 -1.07
C PHE A 220 21.21 -1.46 -1.43
N ASN A 221 21.84 -0.30 -1.59
CA ASN A 221 21.18 0.96 -1.90
C ASN A 221 20.45 0.91 -3.25
N CYS A 222 21.01 0.23 -4.24
CA CYS A 222 20.34 -0.01 -5.52
C CYS A 222 19.05 -0.83 -5.38
N VAL A 223 19.08 -1.93 -4.62
CA VAL A 223 17.88 -2.74 -4.33
C VAL A 223 16.83 -1.92 -3.57
N GLN A 224 17.25 -1.22 -2.52
CA GLN A 224 16.38 -0.36 -1.72
C GLN A 224 15.77 0.77 -2.56
N ARG A 225 16.56 1.45 -3.40
CA ARG A 225 16.11 2.54 -4.28
C ARG A 225 15.14 2.04 -5.34
N GLY A 226 15.38 0.87 -5.93
CA GLY A 226 14.48 0.24 -6.89
C GLY A 226 13.07 0.07 -6.31
N HIS A 227 12.97 -0.44 -5.08
CA HIS A 227 11.68 -0.59 -4.39
C HIS A 227 11.07 0.77 -4.00
N GLN A 228 11.84 1.68 -3.39
CA GLN A 228 11.34 3.02 -3.02
C GLN A 228 10.79 3.78 -4.22
N ASN A 229 11.42 3.68 -5.39
CA ASN A 229 10.92 4.32 -6.59
C ASN A 229 9.57 3.73 -7.04
N SER A 230 9.32 2.44 -6.80
CA SER A 230 8.00 1.85 -7.09
C SER A 230 6.96 2.42 -6.13
N LEU A 231 7.29 2.55 -4.85
CA LEU A 231 6.41 3.13 -3.83
C LEU A 231 6.08 4.60 -4.11
N GLU A 232 7.06 5.39 -4.58
CA GLU A 232 6.86 6.79 -5.01
C GLU A 232 5.84 6.92 -6.16
N MET A 233 5.89 5.99 -7.12
CA MET A 233 5.00 6.01 -8.30
C MET A 233 3.65 5.33 -8.05
N MET A 234 3.55 4.45 -7.06
CA MET A 234 2.37 3.64 -6.76
C MET A 234 1.08 4.46 -6.57
N PRO A 235 1.03 5.56 -5.79
CA PRO A 235 -0.20 6.34 -5.65
C PRO A 235 -0.70 6.90 -6.98
N MET A 236 0.20 7.46 -7.79
CA MET A 236 -0.14 7.99 -9.12
C MET A 236 -0.62 6.86 -10.05
N PHE A 237 0.09 5.73 -10.06
CA PHE A 237 -0.27 4.57 -10.86
C PHE A 237 -1.68 4.05 -10.51
N PHE A 238 -1.98 3.85 -9.22
CA PHE A 238 -3.30 3.37 -8.80
C PHE A 238 -4.41 4.37 -9.12
N ALA A 239 -4.19 5.66 -8.91
CA ALA A 239 -5.16 6.68 -9.26
C ALA A 239 -5.48 6.67 -10.77
N MET A 240 -4.45 6.67 -11.62
CA MET A 240 -4.64 6.67 -13.08
C MET A 240 -5.23 5.35 -13.59
N LEU A 241 -4.84 4.21 -13.00
CA LEU A 241 -5.37 2.89 -13.37
C LEU A 241 -6.87 2.80 -13.05
N VAL A 242 -7.27 3.19 -11.84
CA VAL A 242 -8.67 3.15 -11.41
C VAL A 242 -9.50 4.15 -12.22
N LEU A 243 -9.10 5.43 -12.27
CA LEU A 243 -9.87 6.46 -12.96
C LEU A 243 -9.95 6.24 -14.48
N GLY A 244 -8.83 5.93 -15.15
CA GLY A 244 -8.84 5.59 -16.56
C GLY A 244 -9.62 4.30 -16.85
N GLY A 245 -9.62 3.36 -15.90
CA GLY A 245 -10.37 2.12 -15.97
C GLY A 245 -11.89 2.27 -15.88
N LEU A 246 -12.39 3.33 -15.22
CA LEU A 246 -13.84 3.59 -15.13
C LEU A 246 -14.48 3.82 -16.51
N HIS A 247 -13.74 4.40 -17.45
CA HIS A 247 -14.23 4.66 -18.81
C HIS A 247 -13.70 3.66 -19.85
N ARG A 248 -12.43 3.25 -19.75
CA ARG A 248 -11.78 2.33 -20.71
C ARG A 248 -11.10 1.16 -19.98
N PRO A 249 -11.88 0.26 -19.36
CA PRO A 249 -11.36 -0.79 -18.47
C PRO A 249 -10.33 -1.71 -19.13
N LEU A 250 -10.57 -2.17 -20.36
CA LEU A 250 -9.65 -3.08 -21.05
C LEU A 250 -8.32 -2.42 -21.43
N ILE A 251 -8.36 -1.17 -21.91
CA ILE A 251 -7.15 -0.42 -22.26
C ILE A 251 -6.35 -0.11 -20.98
N ALA A 252 -7.03 0.34 -19.93
CA ALA A 252 -6.38 0.62 -18.65
C ALA A 252 -5.75 -0.63 -18.03
N ALA A 253 -6.44 -1.78 -18.05
CA ALA A 253 -5.91 -3.04 -17.57
C ALA A 253 -4.71 -3.52 -18.41
N GLY A 254 -4.76 -3.39 -19.74
CA GLY A 254 -3.64 -3.70 -20.63
C GLY A 254 -2.40 -2.85 -20.31
N LEU A 255 -2.57 -1.53 -20.25
CA LEU A 255 -1.50 -0.60 -19.89
C LEU A 255 -0.98 -0.85 -18.47
N GLY A 256 -1.86 -1.12 -17.51
CA GLY A 256 -1.45 -1.42 -16.14
C GLY A 256 -0.69 -2.75 -16.01
N THR A 257 -0.99 -3.73 -16.85
CA THR A 257 -0.23 -4.99 -16.93
C THR A 257 1.17 -4.71 -17.49
N VAL A 258 1.27 -3.95 -18.58
CA VAL A 258 2.57 -3.52 -19.15
C VAL A 258 3.37 -2.74 -18.12
N TYR A 259 2.74 -1.83 -17.39
CA TYR A 259 3.38 -1.07 -16.30
C TYR A 259 3.95 -2.03 -15.25
N THR A 260 3.14 -2.97 -14.76
CA THR A 260 3.53 -3.91 -13.70
C THR A 260 4.70 -4.79 -14.13
N VAL A 261 4.65 -5.36 -15.33
CA VAL A 261 5.75 -6.17 -15.90
C VAL A 261 7.01 -5.31 -16.09
N ALA A 262 6.87 -4.09 -16.63
CA ALA A 262 8.01 -3.19 -16.77
C ALA A 262 8.62 -2.80 -15.42
N ARG A 263 7.82 -2.65 -14.35
CA ARG A 263 8.32 -2.38 -12.99
C ARG A 263 9.07 -3.57 -12.39
N TYR A 264 8.70 -4.80 -12.72
CA TYR A 264 9.51 -5.97 -12.37
C TYR A 264 10.92 -5.87 -12.96
N PHE A 265 11.02 -5.61 -14.27
CA PHE A 265 12.33 -5.44 -14.94
C PHE A 265 13.09 -4.19 -14.49
N TYR A 266 12.38 -3.11 -14.17
CA TYR A 266 12.98 -1.90 -13.60
C TYR A 266 13.67 -2.21 -12.27
N PHE A 267 13.00 -2.96 -11.39
CA PHE A 267 13.55 -3.36 -10.10
C PHE A 267 14.71 -4.33 -10.24
N THR A 268 14.58 -5.38 -11.05
CA THR A 268 15.65 -6.37 -11.24
C THR A 268 16.87 -5.75 -11.93
N GLY A 269 16.66 -4.83 -12.88
CA GLY A 269 17.72 -4.03 -13.48
C GLY A 269 18.44 -3.15 -12.45
N TYR A 270 17.72 -2.51 -11.54
CA TYR A 270 18.36 -1.79 -10.43
C TYR A 270 19.16 -2.73 -9.51
N ALA A 271 18.61 -3.91 -9.21
CA ALA A 271 19.20 -4.87 -8.28
C ALA A 271 20.54 -5.45 -8.76
N THR A 272 20.98 -5.20 -10.00
CA THR A 272 22.33 -5.56 -10.47
C THR A 272 23.44 -4.71 -9.87
N GLY A 273 23.11 -3.61 -9.18
CA GLY A 273 24.10 -2.65 -8.65
C GLY A 273 24.49 -1.54 -9.62
N ASP A 274 23.94 -1.56 -10.84
CA ASP A 274 24.11 -0.51 -11.84
C ASP A 274 22.75 0.17 -12.10
N PRO A 275 22.55 1.41 -11.63
CA PRO A 275 21.32 2.15 -11.84
C PRO A 275 20.90 2.30 -13.30
N GLN A 276 21.82 2.24 -14.27
CA GLN A 276 21.46 2.41 -15.69
C GLN A 276 20.67 1.20 -16.23
N ASN A 277 20.90 0.01 -15.69
CA ASN A 277 20.23 -1.22 -16.12
C ASN A 277 18.70 -1.18 -15.90
N ARG A 278 18.21 -0.34 -14.99
CA ARG A 278 16.76 -0.15 -14.73
C ARG A 278 15.99 0.26 -15.99
N LEU A 279 16.62 0.96 -16.93
CA LEU A 279 15.95 1.55 -18.09
C LEU A 279 15.94 0.64 -19.32
N LYS A 280 16.73 -0.45 -19.35
CA LYS A 280 16.82 -1.35 -20.52
C LYS A 280 15.44 -1.84 -20.97
N ILE A 281 14.68 -2.40 -20.03
CA ILE A 281 13.28 -2.81 -20.24
C ILE A 281 12.34 -1.93 -19.40
N GLY A 282 12.76 -1.50 -18.21
CA GLY A 282 11.90 -0.73 -17.31
C GLY A 282 11.43 0.62 -17.85
N ARG A 283 12.03 1.16 -18.93
CA ARG A 283 11.57 2.38 -19.60
C ARG A 283 10.13 2.29 -20.12
N PHE A 284 9.65 1.09 -20.44
CA PHE A 284 8.27 0.88 -20.90
C PHE A 284 7.22 1.23 -19.83
N SER A 285 7.60 1.27 -18.55
CA SER A 285 6.72 1.75 -17.47
C SER A 285 6.32 3.22 -17.65
N PHE A 286 7.19 4.05 -18.24
CA PHE A 286 6.87 5.45 -18.55
C PHE A 286 5.85 5.58 -19.67
N LEU A 287 5.94 4.75 -20.71
CA LEU A 287 4.96 4.74 -21.80
C LEU A 287 3.60 4.27 -21.31
N ALA A 288 3.57 3.24 -20.46
CA ALA A 288 2.34 2.74 -19.87
C ALA A 288 1.64 3.77 -18.98
N ILE A 289 2.38 4.47 -18.11
CA ILE A 289 1.78 5.51 -17.25
C ILE A 289 1.28 6.70 -18.08
N MET A 290 1.97 7.08 -19.16
CA MET A 290 1.49 8.10 -20.10
C MET A 290 0.18 7.70 -20.77
N GLY A 291 0.05 6.45 -21.21
CA GLY A 291 -1.21 5.93 -21.74
C GLY A 291 -2.35 5.99 -20.72
N LEU A 292 -2.08 5.66 -19.44
CA LEU A 292 -3.07 5.75 -18.37
C LEU A 292 -3.48 7.20 -18.06
N MET A 293 -2.54 8.15 -18.13
CA MET A 293 -2.84 9.58 -18.03
C MET A 293 -3.78 10.02 -19.15
N ILE A 294 -3.53 9.60 -20.40
CA ILE A 294 -4.43 9.90 -21.53
C ILE A 294 -5.82 9.31 -21.31
N CYS A 295 -5.91 8.06 -20.84
CA CYS A 295 -7.20 7.43 -20.52
C CYS A 295 -7.96 8.21 -19.44
N THR A 296 -7.26 8.66 -18.39
CA THR A 296 -7.85 9.43 -17.29
C THR A 296 -8.28 10.82 -17.75
N THR A 297 -7.49 11.50 -18.59
CA THR A 297 -7.85 12.78 -19.20
C THR A 297 -9.07 12.63 -20.10
N SER A 298 -9.13 11.57 -20.92
CA SER A 298 -10.30 11.26 -21.75
C SER A 298 -11.55 11.06 -20.90
N PHE A 299 -11.44 10.37 -19.76
CA PHE A 299 -12.55 10.21 -18.82
C PHE A 299 -13.01 11.55 -18.25
N GLY A 300 -12.08 12.39 -17.78
CA GLY A 300 -12.39 13.72 -17.26
C GLY A 300 -13.06 14.63 -18.28
N ILE A 301 -12.60 14.62 -19.54
CA ILE A 301 -13.22 15.38 -20.64
C ILE A 301 -14.64 14.88 -20.90
N ASN A 302 -14.85 13.57 -20.98
CA ASN A 302 -16.19 13.02 -21.21
C ASN A 302 -17.18 13.37 -20.08
N LEU A 303 -16.74 13.38 -18.82
CA LEU A 303 -17.58 13.82 -17.69
C LEU A 303 -18.01 15.29 -17.79
N ILE A 304 -17.18 16.15 -18.38
CA ILE A 304 -17.49 17.58 -18.55
C ILE A 304 -18.42 17.80 -19.74
N LEU A 305 -18.19 17.08 -20.84
CA LEU A 305 -18.89 17.30 -22.10
C LEU A 305 -20.25 16.60 -22.18
N GLY A 306 -20.47 15.51 -21.43
CA GLY A 306 -21.69 14.71 -21.49
C GLY A 306 -21.73 13.81 -22.71
#